data_AF-A0A174L7U3-F1
#
_entry.id   AF-A0A174L7U3-F1
#
_cell.length_a   1.000
_cell.length_b   1.000
_cell.length_c   1.000
_cell.angle_alpha   90.00
_cell.angle_beta   90.00
_cell.angle_gamma   90.00
#
_symmetry.space_group_name_H-M   'P 1'
#
loop_
_entity.id
_entity.type
_entity.pdbx_description
1 polymer ?
#
loop_
_entity_poly.entity_id
_entity_poly.type
_entity_poly.pdbx_seq_one_letter_code
_entity_poly.pdbx_strand_id
1 'polypeptide(L)'
;MSIAKTGALQDSYKYVNIAIDSFDGRLLQGRICHDSLEEAVPFGCISEMAICLENLFYELRYPMKSVDQRSFAGIKHGGPSLRCGEESGKKRLQGKLAEFCLHVKYRFHSTWQGNIRDLRNGGTYSFQSFLELMEYLDRSLGQGSDIKHGLGKRMCEVAVRNFSHFVMGGDVSHPAVADRREFASEFELRDEVERLLLPLPEGGEEGNIISPRSVTVNAGGFGPMTFVIRIMFRRNATWQGTICWKEKRRQVSFRSFLEMLLLMQEAVADSEGWNEELKAASGHAG
;
A
#
# COMPACT_ATOMS: atom_id res chain seq x y z
N MET A 1 34.63 -8.28 -30.12
CA MET A 1 33.81 -8.96 -29.10
C MET A 1 33.59 -7.96 -27.97
N SER A 2 32.41 -7.64 -27.46
CA SER A 2 31.10 -8.29 -27.46
C SER A 2 29.99 -7.29 -27.79
N ILE A 3 29.01 -7.70 -28.58
CA ILE A 3 27.74 -6.98 -28.74
C ILE A 3 26.89 -7.35 -27.53
N ALA A 4 26.54 -6.37 -26.70
CA ALA A 4 25.61 -6.55 -25.60
C ALA A 4 24.26 -7.00 -26.17
N LYS A 5 23.92 -8.28 -25.98
CA LYS A 5 22.57 -8.79 -26.21
C LYS A 5 21.65 -8.04 -25.24
N THR A 6 20.93 -7.06 -25.76
CA THR A 6 19.72 -6.52 -25.13
C THR A 6 18.66 -7.61 -25.24
N GLY A 7 18.78 -8.64 -24.41
CA GLY A 7 17.85 -9.76 -24.39
C GLY A 7 16.48 -9.27 -23.95
N ALA A 8 15.44 -9.57 -24.72
CA ALA A 8 14.07 -9.40 -24.28
C ALA A 8 13.90 -10.08 -22.92
N LEU A 9 13.28 -9.39 -21.95
CA LEU A 9 12.91 -10.00 -20.67
C LEU A 9 12.16 -11.30 -20.95
N GLN A 10 12.63 -12.40 -20.35
CA GLN A 10 12.01 -13.70 -20.46
C GLN A 10 10.56 -13.59 -19.99
N ASP A 11 9.62 -14.25 -20.69
CA ASP A 11 8.20 -14.05 -20.44
C ASP A 11 7.79 -14.40 -19.00
N SER A 12 8.52 -15.32 -18.36
CA SER A 12 8.31 -15.71 -16.97
C SER A 12 8.60 -14.58 -15.96
N TYR A 13 9.49 -13.64 -16.28
CA TYR A 13 9.85 -12.53 -15.39
C TYR A 13 8.73 -11.48 -15.28
N LYS A 14 7.71 -11.55 -16.15
CA LYS A 14 6.54 -10.66 -16.11
C LYS A 14 5.52 -11.06 -15.05
N TYR A 15 5.59 -12.30 -14.58
CA TYR A 15 4.60 -12.89 -13.68
C TYR A 15 5.22 -13.06 -12.30
N VAL A 16 4.53 -12.53 -11.29
CA VAL A 16 4.88 -12.71 -9.88
C VAL A 16 3.84 -13.63 -9.26
N ASN A 17 4.30 -14.70 -8.61
CA ASN A 17 3.42 -15.59 -7.87
C ASN A 17 3.29 -15.08 -6.43
N ILE A 18 2.06 -14.89 -5.98
CA ILE A 18 1.73 -14.40 -4.64
C ILE A 18 0.99 -15.52 -3.92
N ALA A 19 1.66 -16.14 -2.95
CA ALA A 19 1.09 -17.15 -2.07
C ALA A 19 0.52 -16.45 -0.83
N ILE A 20 -0.79 -16.56 -0.60
CA ILE A 20 -1.47 -15.98 0.56
C ILE A 20 -1.57 -17.03 1.65
N ASP A 21 -1.06 -16.67 2.83
CA ASP A 21 -1.06 -17.53 4.01
C ASP A 21 -2.22 -17.21 4.96
N SER A 22 -2.60 -15.92 5.08
CA SER A 22 -3.70 -15.47 5.95
C SER A 22 -4.32 -14.16 5.43
N PHE A 23 -5.59 -13.93 5.75
CA PHE A 23 -6.31 -12.66 5.53
C PHE A 23 -7.23 -12.35 6.73
N ASP A 24 -6.76 -12.63 7.94
CA ASP A 24 -7.53 -12.40 9.17
C ASP A 24 -7.55 -10.91 9.55
N GLY A 25 -8.69 -10.39 10.00
CA GLY A 25 -8.85 -8.95 10.27
C GLY A 25 -8.51 -8.04 9.07
N ARG A 26 -8.66 -8.56 7.83
CA ARG A 26 -8.20 -7.92 6.58
C ARG A 26 -6.71 -7.58 6.56
N LEU A 27 -5.89 -8.29 7.33
CA LEU A 27 -4.43 -8.20 7.28
C LEU A 27 -3.89 -9.23 6.28
N LEU A 28 -3.37 -8.77 5.15
CA LEU A 28 -2.90 -9.65 4.07
C LEU A 28 -1.48 -10.16 4.32
N GLN A 29 -1.37 -11.44 4.65
CA GLN A 29 -0.09 -12.10 4.94
C GLN A 29 0.22 -13.16 3.88
N GLY A 30 1.49 -13.25 3.47
CA GLY A 30 1.89 -14.20 2.45
C GLY A 30 3.35 -14.13 2.07
N ARG A 31 3.64 -14.69 0.89
CA ARG A 31 4.98 -14.79 0.31
C ARG A 31 4.95 -14.45 -1.18
N ILE A 32 5.90 -13.65 -1.63
CA ILE A 32 6.16 -13.33 -3.02
C ILE A 32 7.20 -14.30 -3.56
N CYS A 33 6.86 -15.00 -4.65
CA CYS A 33 7.76 -15.87 -5.39
C CYS A 33 7.92 -15.32 -6.81
N HIS A 34 9.16 -15.17 -7.27
CA HIS A 34 9.48 -14.75 -8.63
C HIS A 34 10.77 -15.44 -9.08
N ASP A 35 10.88 -15.71 -10.38
CA ASP A 35 12.00 -16.47 -10.95
C ASP A 35 13.37 -15.80 -10.71
N SER A 36 13.42 -14.48 -10.54
CA SER A 36 14.67 -13.76 -10.27
C SER A 36 15.07 -13.77 -8.79
N LEU A 37 14.18 -14.15 -7.87
CA LEU A 37 14.44 -14.10 -6.42
C LEU A 37 15.00 -15.42 -5.93
N GLU A 38 16.09 -15.39 -5.14
CA GLU A 38 16.69 -16.60 -4.53
C GLU A 38 15.72 -17.35 -3.62
N GLU A 39 14.99 -16.62 -2.81
CA GLU A 39 14.04 -17.16 -1.85
C GLU A 39 12.70 -16.43 -1.97
N ALA A 40 11.65 -17.06 -1.46
CA ALA A 40 10.36 -16.41 -1.37
C ALA A 40 10.40 -15.29 -0.31
N VAL A 41 9.93 -14.12 -0.68
CA VAL A 41 9.97 -12.92 0.18
C VAL A 41 8.67 -12.87 0.99
N PRO A 42 8.71 -13.02 2.33
CA PRO A 42 7.52 -12.90 3.16
C PRO A 42 7.02 -11.45 3.19
N PHE A 43 5.72 -11.28 3.41
CA PHE A 43 5.10 -10.00 3.73
C PHE A 43 3.97 -10.20 4.75
N GLY A 44 3.84 -9.25 5.67
CA GLY A 44 2.87 -9.23 6.77
C GLY A 44 1.64 -8.36 6.51
N CYS A 45 1.70 -7.46 5.53
CA CYS A 45 0.56 -6.64 5.11
C CYS A 45 0.63 -6.25 3.62
N ILE A 46 -0.43 -5.63 3.13
CA ILE A 46 -0.52 -5.15 1.75
C ILE A 46 0.49 -4.04 1.44
N SER A 47 0.84 -3.20 2.42
CA SER A 47 1.89 -2.18 2.26
C SER A 47 3.27 -2.80 2.10
N GLU A 48 3.62 -3.79 2.91
CA GLU A 48 4.90 -4.51 2.77
C GLU A 48 4.96 -5.25 1.43
N MET A 49 3.89 -5.94 1.03
CA MET A 49 3.79 -6.55 -0.30
C MET A 49 4.05 -5.50 -1.40
N ALA A 50 3.47 -4.30 -1.25
CA ALA A 50 3.63 -3.24 -2.23
C ALA A 50 5.08 -2.75 -2.34
N ILE A 51 5.75 -2.56 -1.20
CA ILE A 51 7.16 -2.16 -1.11
C ILE A 51 8.07 -3.23 -1.72
N CYS A 52 7.87 -4.50 -1.38
CA CYS A 52 8.64 -5.62 -1.94
C CYS A 52 8.53 -5.68 -3.46
N LEU A 53 7.33 -5.51 -4.01
CA LEU A 53 7.12 -5.50 -5.47
C LEU A 53 7.69 -4.25 -6.14
N GLU A 54 7.60 -3.06 -5.52
CA GLU A 54 8.25 -1.85 -6.05
C GLU A 54 9.77 -2.05 -6.16
N ASN A 55 10.41 -2.67 -5.16
CA ASN A 55 11.83 -3.00 -5.19
C ASN A 55 12.14 -4.04 -6.26
N LEU A 56 11.33 -5.09 -6.39
CA LEU A 56 11.49 -6.10 -7.43
C LEU A 56 11.45 -5.46 -8.82
N PHE A 57 10.48 -4.57 -9.09
CA PHE A 57 10.38 -3.89 -10.37
C PHE A 57 11.49 -2.86 -10.60
N TYR A 58 12.06 -2.31 -9.54
CA TYR A 58 13.22 -1.44 -9.61
C TYR A 58 14.47 -2.22 -10.05
N GLU A 59 14.74 -3.36 -9.41
CA GLU A 59 15.87 -4.25 -9.72
C GLU A 59 15.75 -4.85 -11.13
N LEU A 60 14.56 -5.33 -11.50
CA LEU A 60 14.29 -5.86 -12.85
C LEU A 60 14.27 -4.77 -13.94
N ARG A 61 14.21 -3.49 -13.55
CA ARG A 61 13.92 -2.34 -14.43
C ARG A 61 12.66 -2.55 -15.29
N TYR A 62 11.72 -3.34 -14.80
CA TYR A 62 10.49 -3.70 -15.49
C TYR A 62 9.37 -4.07 -14.51
N PRO A 63 8.12 -3.65 -14.78
CA PRO A 63 7.74 -2.59 -15.71
C PRO A 63 8.34 -1.25 -15.27
N MET A 64 8.76 -0.39 -16.20
CA MET A 64 9.32 0.92 -15.83
C MET A 64 8.26 1.85 -15.24
N LYS A 65 8.63 2.61 -14.21
CA LYS A 65 7.79 3.69 -13.67
C LYS A 65 7.72 4.85 -14.67
N SER A 66 6.53 5.42 -14.86
CA SER A 66 6.41 6.64 -15.70
C SER A 66 6.95 7.89 -15.01
N VAL A 67 7.06 7.85 -13.68
CA VAL A 67 7.39 9.00 -12.85
C VAL A 67 8.17 8.54 -11.61
N ASP A 68 9.04 9.39 -11.09
CA ASP A 68 9.70 9.16 -9.81
C ASP A 68 8.72 9.30 -8.64
N GLN A 69 8.91 8.47 -7.61
CA GLN A 69 8.15 8.53 -6.37
C GLN A 69 8.44 9.84 -5.62
N ARG A 70 7.38 10.42 -5.04
CA ARG A 70 7.50 11.61 -4.20
C ARG A 70 7.83 11.21 -2.77
N SER A 71 8.45 12.13 -2.03
CA SER A 71 8.92 11.89 -0.67
C SER A 71 8.73 13.13 0.20
N PHE A 72 8.55 12.93 1.50
CA PHE A 72 8.54 14.02 2.49
C PHE A 72 9.95 14.53 2.81
N ALA A 73 10.95 13.65 2.80
CA ALA A 73 12.33 13.97 3.15
C ALA A 73 13.22 14.36 1.97
N GLY A 74 12.78 14.11 0.73
CA GLY A 74 13.64 14.19 -0.45
C GLY A 74 14.73 13.11 -0.49
N ILE A 75 14.74 12.22 0.52
CA ILE A 75 15.65 11.08 0.63
C ILE A 75 15.01 9.91 -0.10
N LYS A 76 15.71 9.37 -1.10
CA LYS A 76 15.34 8.10 -1.70
C LYS A 76 15.71 7.02 -0.68
N HIS A 77 14.76 6.56 0.11
CA HIS A 77 14.95 5.29 0.82
C HIS A 77 15.09 4.21 -0.25
N GLY A 78 16.30 3.68 -0.42
CA GLY A 78 16.46 2.40 -1.09
C GLY A 78 15.67 1.40 -0.26
N GLY A 79 14.67 0.77 -0.86
CA GLY A 79 13.92 -0.27 -0.17
C GLY A 79 14.86 -1.45 0.18
N PRO A 80 14.38 -2.42 0.97
CA PRO A 80 15.16 -3.62 1.26
C PRO A 80 15.71 -4.22 -0.04
N SER A 81 17.03 -4.37 -0.09
CA SER A 81 17.73 -4.98 -1.23
C SER A 81 17.28 -6.44 -1.32
N LEU A 82 16.67 -6.78 -2.46
CA LEU A 82 16.25 -8.15 -2.73
C LEU A 82 17.46 -8.92 -3.27
N ARG A 83 17.74 -10.09 -2.68
CA ARG A 83 18.77 -11.00 -3.21
C ARG A 83 18.23 -11.67 -4.48
N CYS A 84 18.68 -11.17 -5.62
CA CYS A 84 18.45 -11.79 -6.92
C CYS A 84 19.61 -12.74 -7.24
N GLY A 85 19.29 -13.97 -7.65
CA GLY A 85 20.27 -15.01 -7.95
C GLY A 85 20.00 -15.68 -9.30
N GLU A 86 20.95 -16.47 -9.78
CA GLU A 86 20.79 -17.24 -11.02
C GLU A 86 19.78 -18.40 -10.85
N GLU A 87 19.14 -18.76 -11.96
CA GLU A 87 18.03 -19.70 -12.05
C GLU A 87 18.22 -20.94 -11.16
N SER A 88 17.38 -21.07 -10.15
CA SER A 88 17.23 -22.30 -9.40
C SER A 88 15.77 -22.70 -9.51
N GLY A 89 15.52 -23.88 -10.09
CA GLY A 89 14.19 -24.48 -10.22
C GLY A 89 13.55 -24.66 -8.84
N LYS A 90 12.87 -23.61 -8.38
CA LYS A 90 12.32 -23.53 -7.02
C LYS A 90 10.98 -24.21 -6.93
N LYS A 91 10.80 -24.92 -5.81
CA LYS A 91 9.51 -25.47 -5.42
C LYS A 91 8.54 -24.31 -5.26
N ARG A 92 7.50 -24.29 -6.10
CA ARG A 92 6.34 -23.41 -5.97
C ARG A 92 5.80 -23.56 -4.55
N LEU A 93 5.92 -22.52 -3.73
CA LEU A 93 5.40 -22.53 -2.37
C LEU A 93 3.89 -22.32 -2.44
N GLN A 94 3.15 -23.33 -1.99
CA GLN A 94 1.70 -23.28 -1.91
C GLN A 94 1.31 -22.39 -0.73
N GLY A 95 0.51 -21.35 -1.01
CA GLY A 95 -0.10 -20.52 0.03
C GLY A 95 -1.15 -21.32 0.78
N LYS A 96 -1.33 -21.06 2.08
CA LYS A 96 -2.32 -21.77 2.90
C LYS A 96 -3.77 -21.41 2.52
N LEU A 97 -4.01 -20.17 2.10
CA LEU A 97 -5.35 -19.64 1.82
C LEU A 97 -5.63 -19.50 0.32
N ALA A 98 -4.69 -18.96 -0.43
CA ALA A 98 -4.83 -18.74 -1.87
C ALA A 98 -3.49 -18.62 -2.59
N GLU A 99 -3.50 -18.77 -3.90
CA GLU A 99 -2.39 -18.44 -4.78
C GLU A 99 -2.88 -17.55 -5.91
N PHE A 100 -2.16 -16.47 -6.17
CA PHE A 100 -2.41 -15.56 -7.27
C PHE A 100 -1.19 -15.45 -8.18
N CYS A 101 -1.45 -15.27 -9.47
CA CYS A 101 -0.42 -14.87 -10.43
C CYS A 101 -0.68 -13.43 -10.84
N LEU A 102 0.19 -12.52 -10.39
CA LEU A 102 0.14 -11.09 -10.66
C LEU A 102 1.03 -10.75 -11.86
N HIS A 103 0.47 -10.00 -12.80
CA HIS A 103 1.22 -9.40 -13.91
C HIS A 103 0.95 -7.90 -13.92
N VAL A 104 1.89 -7.13 -13.39
CA VAL A 104 1.89 -5.66 -13.52
C VAL A 104 2.45 -5.31 -14.89
N LYS A 105 1.61 -4.71 -15.74
CA LYS A 105 1.96 -4.34 -17.12
C LYS A 105 2.53 -2.94 -17.20
N TYR A 106 1.94 -2.01 -16.45
CA TYR A 106 2.30 -0.60 -16.47
C TYR A 106 2.37 -0.04 -15.05
N ARG A 107 3.22 0.98 -14.88
CA ARG A 107 3.33 1.78 -13.66
C ARG A 107 3.07 3.25 -13.93
N PHE A 108 1.89 3.54 -14.48
CA PHE A 108 1.49 4.90 -14.82
C PHE A 108 0.83 5.59 -13.62
N HIS A 109 1.04 6.90 -13.51
CA HIS A 109 0.44 7.75 -12.45
C HIS A 109 0.79 7.32 -11.02
N SER A 110 1.98 6.76 -10.79
CA SER A 110 2.42 6.21 -9.51
C SER A 110 1.48 5.11 -8.96
N THR A 111 0.86 4.32 -9.84
CA THR A 111 0.08 3.14 -9.45
C THR A 111 0.36 2.01 -10.41
N TRP A 112 -0.28 0.86 -10.21
CA TRP A 112 -0.09 -0.33 -11.03
C TRP A 112 -1.31 -0.62 -11.89
N GLN A 113 -1.06 -1.00 -13.14
CA GLN A 113 -2.06 -1.51 -14.07
C GLN A 113 -1.65 -2.89 -14.52
N GLY A 114 -2.60 -3.83 -14.58
CA GLY A 114 -2.24 -5.20 -14.88
C GLY A 114 -3.38 -6.18 -14.78
N ASN A 115 -3.01 -7.44 -14.66
CA ASN A 115 -3.92 -8.56 -14.48
C ASN A 115 -3.50 -9.36 -13.25
N ILE A 116 -4.47 -9.87 -12.49
CA ILE A 116 -4.26 -10.85 -11.44
C ILE A 116 -5.11 -12.09 -11.75
N ARG A 117 -4.49 -13.27 -11.74
CA ARG A 117 -5.18 -14.55 -11.92
C ARG A 117 -5.26 -15.27 -10.59
N ASP A 118 -6.46 -15.66 -10.17
CA ASP A 118 -6.68 -16.53 -9.02
C ASP A 118 -6.47 -17.98 -9.46
N LEU A 119 -5.49 -18.65 -8.87
CA LEU A 119 -5.12 -20.01 -9.25
C LEU A 119 -6.07 -21.07 -8.67
N ARG A 120 -6.95 -20.70 -7.73
CA ARG A 120 -7.96 -21.59 -7.16
C ARG A 120 -9.10 -21.86 -8.14
N ASN A 121 -9.50 -20.85 -8.90
CA ASN A 121 -10.64 -20.91 -9.83
C ASN A 121 -10.26 -20.62 -11.30
N GLY A 122 -9.01 -20.21 -11.58
CA GLY A 122 -8.52 -19.88 -12.92
C GLY A 122 -8.98 -18.51 -13.45
N GLY A 123 -9.82 -17.80 -12.72
CA GLY A 123 -10.35 -16.49 -13.10
C GLY A 123 -9.25 -15.43 -13.18
N THR A 124 -9.32 -14.57 -14.18
CA THR A 124 -8.39 -13.45 -14.35
C THR A 124 -9.15 -12.14 -14.22
N TYR A 125 -8.67 -11.25 -13.35
CA TYR A 125 -9.18 -9.90 -13.14
C TYR A 125 -8.18 -8.87 -13.65
N SER A 126 -8.66 -7.94 -14.47
CA SER A 126 -7.87 -6.79 -14.94
C SER A 126 -8.10 -5.61 -14.01
N PHE A 127 -7.02 -4.94 -13.60
CA PHE A 127 -7.07 -3.76 -12.73
C PHE A 127 -6.33 -2.57 -13.36
N GLN A 128 -6.85 -1.36 -13.11
CA GLN A 128 -6.34 -0.08 -13.60
C GLN A 128 -5.58 0.71 -12.51
N SER A 129 -5.62 0.23 -11.28
CA SER A 129 -4.88 0.80 -10.16
C SER A 129 -4.61 -0.24 -9.08
N PHE A 130 -3.68 0.09 -8.19
CA PHE A 130 -3.48 -0.64 -6.95
C PHE A 130 -4.74 -0.67 -6.06
N LEU A 131 -5.59 0.36 -6.13
CA LEU A 131 -6.84 0.42 -5.37
C LEU A 131 -7.82 -0.67 -5.85
N GLU A 132 -7.99 -0.83 -7.17
CA GLU A 132 -8.80 -1.92 -7.74
C GLU A 132 -8.20 -3.30 -7.45
N LEU A 133 -6.86 -3.43 -7.43
CA LEU A 133 -6.20 -4.66 -7.00
C LEU A 133 -6.56 -4.99 -5.55
N MET A 134 -6.54 -4.00 -4.65
CA MET A 134 -6.98 -4.19 -3.27
C MET A 134 -8.46 -4.57 -3.17
N GLU A 135 -9.35 -3.88 -3.89
CA GLU A 135 -10.78 -4.23 -3.95
C GLU A 135 -11.02 -5.66 -4.45
N TYR A 136 -10.22 -6.13 -5.40
CA TYR A 136 -10.28 -7.51 -5.86
C TYR A 136 -9.81 -8.50 -4.79
N LEU A 137 -8.66 -8.26 -4.15
CA LEU A 137 -8.13 -9.13 -3.10
C LEU A 137 -9.10 -9.21 -1.91
N ASP A 138 -9.67 -8.10 -1.49
CA ASP A 138 -10.64 -8.02 -0.39
C ASP A 138 -11.92 -8.81 -0.68
N ARG A 139 -12.45 -8.74 -1.91
CA ARG A 139 -13.60 -9.55 -2.35
C ARG A 139 -13.27 -11.03 -2.55
N SER A 140 -12.05 -11.35 -2.96
CA SER A 140 -11.62 -12.71 -3.29
C SER A 140 -11.19 -13.52 -2.06
N LEU A 141 -10.73 -12.83 -1.01
CA LEU A 141 -10.24 -13.43 0.23
C LEU A 141 -11.18 -13.19 1.42
N GLY A 142 -11.96 -12.11 1.41
CA GLY A 142 -12.89 -11.72 2.47
C GLY A 142 -14.30 -11.46 1.93
N GLN A 143 -14.99 -10.52 2.57
CA GLN A 143 -16.36 -10.13 2.20
C GLN A 143 -16.40 -8.91 1.27
N GLY A 144 -15.27 -8.24 1.05
CA GLY A 144 -15.22 -6.92 0.41
C GLY A 144 -15.79 -5.82 1.31
N SER A 145 -15.81 -4.60 0.78
CA SER A 145 -16.44 -3.44 1.41
C SER A 145 -17.87 -3.23 0.91
N ASP A 146 -18.80 -2.90 1.80
CA ASP A 146 -20.21 -2.63 1.49
C ASP A 146 -20.56 -1.12 1.53
N ILE A 147 -19.54 -0.25 1.55
CA ILE A 147 -19.74 1.19 1.67
C ILE A 147 -20.37 1.75 0.39
N LYS A 148 -21.64 2.17 0.49
CA LYS A 148 -22.39 2.78 -0.62
C LYS A 148 -22.47 4.30 -0.55
N HIS A 149 -22.57 4.83 0.66
CA HIS A 149 -22.71 6.26 0.94
C HIS A 149 -21.71 6.68 2.01
N GLY A 150 -21.38 7.97 2.01
CA GLY A 150 -20.41 8.55 2.92
C GLY A 150 -20.87 9.87 3.51
N LEU A 151 -19.91 10.70 3.93
CA LEU A 151 -20.16 11.98 4.60
C LEU A 151 -19.92 13.20 3.69
N GLY A 152 -19.66 12.99 2.39
CA GLY A 152 -19.45 14.03 1.38
C GLY A 152 -18.24 14.93 1.64
N LYS A 153 -17.31 14.52 2.51
CA LYS A 153 -16.14 15.32 2.87
C LYS A 153 -15.08 15.21 1.78
N ARG A 154 -14.24 16.24 1.63
CA ARG A 154 -13.11 16.24 0.66
C ARG A 154 -11.76 16.15 1.32
N MET A 155 -11.76 16.06 2.64
CA MET A 155 -10.55 15.92 3.43
C MET A 155 -10.83 14.99 4.61
N CYS A 156 -9.78 14.44 5.18
CA CYS A 156 -9.80 13.75 6.46
C CYS A 156 -8.45 13.91 7.17
N GLU A 157 -8.48 13.70 8.48
CA GLU A 157 -7.29 13.54 9.29
C GLU A 157 -7.11 12.05 9.58
N VAL A 158 -5.94 11.51 9.28
CA VAL A 158 -5.54 10.14 9.61
C VAL A 158 -4.45 10.22 10.67
N ALA A 159 -4.75 9.73 11.87
CA ALA A 159 -3.78 9.59 12.94
C ALA A 159 -3.32 8.13 12.99
N VAL A 160 -2.04 7.88 12.69
CA VAL A 160 -1.40 6.57 12.90
C VAL A 160 -0.96 6.50 14.36
N ARG A 161 -1.50 5.54 15.10
CA ARG A 161 -1.26 5.36 16.54
C ARG A 161 -0.48 4.10 16.87
N ASN A 162 -0.52 3.12 15.97
CA ASN A 162 0.22 1.89 16.07
C ASN A 162 0.93 1.63 14.75
N PHE A 163 2.19 1.22 14.83
CA PHE A 163 2.93 0.76 13.69
C PHE A 163 3.91 -0.34 14.09
N SER A 164 3.75 -1.51 13.49
CA SER A 164 4.62 -2.67 13.72
C SER A 164 4.67 -3.49 12.45
N HIS A 165 5.87 -3.93 12.06
CA HIS A 165 6.16 -4.65 10.82
C HIS A 165 5.37 -4.14 9.59
N PHE A 166 5.48 -2.84 9.28
CA PHE A 166 4.75 -2.17 8.18
C PHE A 166 3.23 -2.04 8.33
N VAL A 167 2.61 -2.63 9.35
CA VAL A 167 1.17 -2.53 9.58
C VAL A 167 0.83 -1.20 10.24
N MET A 168 0.00 -0.39 9.60
CA MET A 168 -0.52 0.86 10.19
C MET A 168 -1.88 0.62 10.87
N GLY A 169 -1.99 1.06 12.13
CA GLY A 169 -3.25 1.14 12.87
C GLY A 169 -3.47 2.52 13.47
N GLY A 170 -4.72 2.97 13.57
CA GLY A 170 -5.01 4.33 13.98
C GLY A 170 -6.48 4.73 13.86
N ASP A 171 -6.74 6.01 13.65
CA ASP A 171 -8.08 6.54 13.39
C ASP A 171 -8.16 7.53 12.23
N VAL A 172 -9.26 7.48 11.50
CA VAL A 172 -9.66 8.46 10.49
C VAL A 172 -10.76 9.35 11.07
N SER A 173 -10.65 10.66 10.86
CA SER A 173 -11.58 11.63 11.42
C SER A 173 -11.72 12.89 10.56
N HIS A 174 -12.75 13.72 10.81
CA HIS A 174 -12.96 14.99 10.11
C HIS A 174 -13.48 16.08 11.07
N PRO A 175 -12.98 17.33 11.05
CA PRO A 175 -13.40 18.37 12.01
C PRO A 175 -14.91 18.59 12.16
N ALA A 176 -15.67 18.42 11.07
CA ALA A 176 -17.13 18.52 11.03
C ALA A 176 -17.86 17.16 11.25
N VAL A 177 -17.19 16.17 11.84
CA VAL A 177 -17.74 14.85 12.17
C VAL A 177 -17.31 14.53 13.60
N ALA A 178 -18.26 14.20 14.48
CA ALA A 178 -17.94 13.91 15.88
C ALA A 178 -17.14 12.61 16.00
N ASP A 179 -17.56 11.58 15.26
CA ASP A 179 -16.98 10.25 15.33
C ASP A 179 -15.55 10.20 14.80
N ARG A 180 -14.72 9.42 15.51
CA ARG A 180 -13.43 8.92 15.04
C ARG A 180 -13.58 7.47 14.68
N ARG A 181 -13.04 7.08 13.53
CA ARG A 181 -13.19 5.74 12.96
C ARG A 181 -11.86 5.02 13.04
N GLU A 182 -11.80 3.99 13.87
CA GLU A 182 -10.58 3.20 14.04
C GLU A 182 -10.31 2.33 12.80
N PHE A 183 -9.04 2.08 12.51
CA PHE A 183 -8.58 1.11 11.52
C PHE A 183 -7.38 0.35 12.07
N ALA A 184 -7.28 -0.94 11.73
CA ALA A 184 -6.18 -1.82 12.12
C ALA A 184 -5.41 -2.40 10.92
N SER A 185 -5.86 -2.11 9.69
CA SER A 185 -5.21 -2.52 8.44
C SER A 185 -5.36 -1.46 7.36
N GLU A 186 -4.57 -1.55 6.29
CA GLU A 186 -4.66 -0.60 5.18
C GLU A 186 -5.95 -0.78 4.34
N PHE A 187 -6.59 -1.95 4.43
CA PHE A 187 -7.92 -2.17 3.85
C PHE A 187 -9.00 -1.41 4.62
N GLU A 188 -8.91 -1.38 5.96
CA GLU A 188 -9.81 -0.57 6.79
C GLU A 188 -9.51 0.92 6.67
N LEU A 189 -8.23 1.31 6.56
CA LEU A 189 -7.86 2.69 6.27
C LEU A 189 -8.48 3.17 4.96
N ARG A 190 -8.40 2.35 3.89
CA ARG A 190 -9.08 2.63 2.62
C ARG A 190 -10.57 2.86 2.86
N ASP A 191 -11.23 1.95 3.54
CA ASP A 191 -12.68 2.00 3.76
C ASP A 191 -13.11 3.24 4.54
N GLU A 192 -12.41 3.58 5.63
CA GLU A 192 -12.78 4.75 6.43
C GLU A 192 -12.46 6.08 5.74
N VAL A 193 -11.40 6.13 4.92
CA VAL A 193 -11.18 7.27 4.02
C VAL A 193 -12.29 7.33 2.97
N GLU A 194 -12.63 6.22 2.31
CA GLU A 194 -13.69 6.16 1.29
C GLU A 194 -15.04 6.60 1.85
N ARG A 195 -15.38 6.15 3.05
CA ARG A 195 -16.61 6.52 3.75
C ARG A 195 -16.70 8.01 4.05
N LEU A 196 -15.59 8.69 4.32
CA LEU A 196 -15.62 10.15 4.45
C LEU A 196 -15.85 10.84 3.11
N LEU A 197 -15.32 10.28 2.02
CA LEU A 197 -15.33 10.88 0.69
C LEU A 197 -16.61 10.66 -0.10
N LEU A 198 -17.26 9.50 0.06
CA LEU A 198 -18.49 9.19 -0.67
C LEU A 198 -19.58 10.20 -0.33
N PRO A 199 -20.44 10.56 -1.29
CA PRO A 199 -21.50 11.52 -1.05
C PRO A 199 -22.47 11.00 0.00
N LEU A 200 -23.10 11.95 0.70
CA LEU A 200 -24.26 11.66 1.55
C LEU A 200 -25.36 11.00 0.70
N PRO A 201 -26.18 10.12 1.30
CA PRO A 201 -27.39 9.65 0.64
C PRO A 201 -28.32 10.84 0.33
N GLU A 202 -29.18 10.70 -0.67
CA GLU A 202 -30.16 11.74 -1.01
C GLU A 202 -31.02 12.08 0.22
N GLY A 203 -31.06 13.36 0.60
CA GLY A 203 -31.74 13.83 1.81
C GLY A 203 -30.94 13.69 3.11
N GLY A 204 -29.67 13.27 3.06
CA GLY A 204 -28.78 13.26 4.22
C GLY A 204 -28.39 14.67 4.66
N GLU A 205 -28.52 14.96 5.96
CA GLU A 205 -28.10 16.24 6.52
C GLU A 205 -26.57 16.33 6.62
N GLU A 206 -25.99 17.44 6.15
CA GLU A 206 -24.61 17.77 6.46
C GLU A 206 -24.51 18.18 7.94
N GLY A 207 -23.78 17.39 8.74
CA GLY A 207 -23.48 17.76 10.12
C GLY A 207 -22.83 19.14 10.19
N ASN A 208 -23.54 20.12 10.75
CA ASN A 208 -23.11 21.52 10.87
C ASN A 208 -22.19 21.79 12.07
N ILE A 209 -21.82 20.75 12.83
CA ILE A 209 -21.06 20.90 14.06
C ILE A 209 -19.57 20.81 13.74
N ILE A 210 -18.87 21.94 13.76
CA ILE A 210 -17.42 21.97 13.90
C ILE A 210 -17.13 21.56 15.35
N SER A 211 -16.60 20.36 15.53
CA SER A 211 -16.18 19.89 16.86
C SER A 211 -14.84 20.56 17.20
N PRO A 212 -14.75 21.33 18.31
CA PRO A 212 -13.47 21.83 18.80
C PRO A 212 -12.60 20.64 19.19
N ARG A 213 -11.53 20.40 18.43
CA ARG A 213 -10.67 19.24 18.64
C ARG A 213 -9.40 19.67 19.35
N SER A 214 -9.25 19.26 20.60
CA SER A 214 -7.94 19.13 21.21
C SER A 214 -7.12 18.10 20.43
N VAL A 215 -5.89 18.44 20.06
CA VAL A 215 -4.95 17.49 19.44
C VAL A 215 -4.58 16.47 20.51
N THR A 216 -5.30 15.35 20.56
CA THR A 216 -4.90 14.20 21.37
C THR A 216 -3.81 13.44 20.61
N VAL A 217 -2.58 13.91 20.77
CA VAL A 217 -1.40 13.05 20.62
C VAL A 217 -1.51 12.02 21.74
N ASN A 218 -1.99 10.82 21.41
CA ASN A 218 -1.78 9.71 22.35
C ASN A 218 -0.29 9.41 22.23
N ALA A 219 0.45 9.74 23.28
CA ALA A 219 1.83 9.29 23.47
C ALA A 219 1.79 7.77 23.75
N GLY A 220 1.53 6.97 22.72
CA GLY A 220 2.08 5.62 22.67
C GLY A 220 3.58 5.70 22.37
N GLY A 221 4.31 4.60 22.54
CA GLY A 221 5.75 4.55 22.22
C GLY A 221 6.11 4.89 20.76
N PHE A 222 5.09 5.01 19.89
CA PHE A 222 5.18 5.52 18.54
C PHE A 222 4.67 6.99 18.50
N GLY A 223 5.53 7.92 18.06
CA GLY A 223 5.29 9.37 18.16
C GLY A 223 4.03 9.87 17.44
N PRO A 224 3.63 11.14 17.65
CA PRO A 224 2.49 11.73 16.95
C PRO A 224 2.68 11.62 15.44
N MET A 225 1.82 10.86 14.78
CA MET A 225 1.84 10.71 13.35
C MET A 225 0.49 11.02 12.76
N THR A 226 0.33 12.27 12.35
CA THR A 226 -0.96 12.77 11.88
C THR A 226 -0.84 13.32 10.46
N PHE A 227 -1.65 12.78 9.57
CA PHE A 227 -1.74 13.20 8.18
C PHE A 227 -3.07 13.90 7.90
N VAL A 228 -3.00 15.09 7.30
CA VAL A 228 -4.18 15.71 6.68
C VAL A 228 -4.20 15.33 5.22
N ILE A 229 -5.18 14.51 4.84
CA ILE A 229 -5.38 14.05 3.47
C ILE A 229 -6.50 14.89 2.86
N ARG A 230 -6.23 15.49 1.70
CA ARG A 230 -7.25 16.19 0.90
C ARG A 230 -7.30 15.55 -0.47
N ILE A 231 -8.48 15.03 -0.82
CA ILE A 231 -8.72 14.34 -2.09
C ILE A 231 -9.25 15.38 -3.06
N MET A 232 -8.53 15.57 -4.16
CA MET A 232 -8.83 16.57 -5.18
C MET A 232 -9.52 15.91 -6.38
N PHE A 233 -9.09 14.71 -6.75
CA PHE A 233 -9.64 13.98 -7.90
C PHE A 233 -9.74 12.48 -7.61
N ARG A 234 -10.68 11.83 -8.32
CA ARG A 234 -10.82 10.37 -8.40
C ARG A 234 -10.78 9.97 -9.88
N ARG A 235 -9.58 9.81 -10.43
CA ARG A 235 -9.34 9.44 -11.84
C ARG A 235 -8.47 8.19 -11.92
N ASN A 236 -8.53 7.46 -13.03
CA ASN A 236 -7.74 6.24 -13.26
C ASN A 236 -7.92 5.21 -12.14
N ALA A 237 -9.17 5.05 -11.68
CA ALA A 237 -9.55 4.15 -10.59
C ALA A 237 -8.72 4.32 -9.29
N THR A 238 -8.26 5.54 -8.99
CA THR A 238 -7.49 5.82 -7.78
C THR A 238 -7.75 7.24 -7.28
N TRP A 239 -7.13 7.61 -6.17
CA TRP A 239 -7.27 8.93 -5.56
C TRP A 239 -6.05 9.81 -5.82
N GLN A 240 -6.29 11.10 -6.06
CA GLN A 240 -5.25 12.11 -6.21
C GLN A 240 -5.52 13.29 -5.30
N GLY A 241 -4.45 13.89 -4.77
CA GLY A 241 -4.60 14.98 -3.83
C GLY A 241 -3.33 15.43 -3.14
N THR A 242 -3.49 15.90 -1.91
CA THR A 242 -2.38 16.34 -1.05
C THR A 242 -2.43 15.61 0.28
N ILE A 243 -1.26 15.23 0.78
CA ILE A 243 -1.05 14.69 2.11
C ILE A 243 -0.10 15.63 2.86
N CYS A 244 -0.51 16.07 4.05
CA CYS A 244 0.28 16.93 4.92
C CYS A 244 0.61 16.20 6.21
N TRP A 245 1.90 15.97 6.46
CA TRP A 245 2.39 15.48 7.75
C TRP A 245 2.42 16.66 8.73
N LYS A 246 1.49 16.67 9.68
CA LYS A 246 1.24 17.83 10.57
C LYS A 246 2.45 18.14 11.43
N GLU A 247 3.09 17.12 12.01
CA GLU A 247 4.15 17.28 12.99
C GLU A 247 5.42 17.88 12.36
N LYS A 248 5.77 17.47 11.14
CA LYS A 248 6.90 18.07 10.40
C LYS A 248 6.49 19.28 9.55
N ARG A 249 5.20 19.62 9.50
CA ARG A 249 4.62 20.70 8.66
C ARG A 249 5.02 20.58 7.18
N ARG A 250 5.09 19.34 6.67
CA ARG A 250 5.45 19.06 5.28
C ARG A 250 4.23 18.61 4.51
N GLN A 251 4.01 19.20 3.34
CA GLN A 251 2.91 18.84 2.45
C GLN A 251 3.46 18.39 1.11
N VAL A 252 2.96 17.25 0.64
CA VAL A 252 3.32 16.64 -0.65
C VAL A 252 2.03 16.31 -1.39
N SER A 253 2.03 16.44 -2.71
CA SER A 253 0.91 15.94 -3.52
C SER A 253 1.13 14.45 -3.85
N PHE A 254 0.07 13.67 -3.93
CA PHE A 254 0.10 12.27 -4.37
C PHE A 254 -0.77 12.09 -5.62
N ARG A 255 -0.37 11.14 -6.47
CA ARG A 255 -0.99 10.84 -7.76
C ARG A 255 -1.80 9.53 -7.76
N SER A 256 -1.72 8.76 -6.68
CA SER A 256 -2.50 7.55 -6.47
C SER A 256 -2.62 7.23 -4.97
N PHE A 257 -3.54 6.34 -4.65
CA PHE A 257 -3.65 5.75 -3.30
C PHE A 257 -2.38 4.97 -2.91
N LEU A 258 -1.75 4.26 -3.85
CA LEU A 258 -0.47 3.58 -3.61
C LEU A 258 0.61 4.59 -3.18
N GLU A 259 0.75 5.69 -3.91
CA GLU A 259 1.74 6.73 -3.58
C GLU A 259 1.43 7.38 -2.23
N MET A 260 0.16 7.57 -1.89
CA MET A 260 -0.25 8.05 -0.56
C MET A 260 0.15 7.08 0.55
N LEU A 261 -0.11 5.78 0.39
CA LEU A 261 0.31 4.75 1.35
C LEU A 261 1.82 4.71 1.51
N LEU A 262 2.58 4.75 0.40
CA LEU A 262 4.04 4.74 0.46
C LEU A 262 4.60 6.01 1.13
N LEU A 263 3.97 7.17 0.95
CA LEU A 263 4.32 8.41 1.65
C LEU A 263 4.06 8.31 3.16
N MET A 264 2.97 7.65 3.57
CA MET A 264 2.70 7.40 4.99
C MET A 264 3.74 6.44 5.58
N GLN A 265 4.04 5.33 4.88
CA GLN A 265 5.07 4.37 5.28
C GLN A 265 6.46 5.01 5.40
N GLU A 266 6.82 5.90 4.46
CA GLU A 266 8.06 6.68 4.54
C GLU A 266 8.11 7.56 5.79
N ALA A 267 7.06 8.34 6.04
CA ALA A 267 7.00 9.23 7.20
C ALA A 267 7.07 8.45 8.53
N VAL A 268 6.41 7.29 8.58
CA VAL A 268 6.50 6.34 9.68
C VAL A 268 7.94 5.84 9.90
N ALA A 269 8.61 5.42 8.84
CA ALA A 269 9.99 4.93 8.93
C ALA A 269 11.00 6.04 9.31
N ASP A 270 10.74 7.29 8.89
CA ASP A 270 11.57 8.47 9.20
C ASP A 270 11.44 8.94 10.67
N SER A 271 10.36 8.57 11.39
CA SER A 271 10.19 8.94 12.80
C SER A 271 11.06 8.08 13.72
N GLU A 272 12.36 8.37 13.76
CA GLU A 272 13.42 8.10 14.78
C GLU A 272 13.45 6.79 15.61
N GLY A 273 12.69 5.74 15.26
CA GLY A 273 12.73 4.43 15.94
C GLY A 273 12.97 3.23 15.03
N TRP A 274 12.81 3.38 13.71
CA TRP A 274 12.80 2.27 12.76
C TRP A 274 14.15 1.92 12.13
N ASN A 275 15.15 2.79 12.32
CA ASN A 275 16.52 2.50 11.89
C ASN A 275 17.13 1.30 12.64
N GLU A 276 16.64 0.95 13.83
CA GLU A 276 17.16 -0.19 14.60
C GLU A 276 16.55 -1.53 14.18
N GLU A 277 15.26 -1.59 13.83
CA GLU A 277 14.63 -2.83 13.32
C GLU A 277 15.09 -3.17 11.89
N LEU A 278 15.30 -2.18 11.03
CA LEU A 278 15.92 -2.41 9.72
C LEU A 278 17.39 -2.83 9.84
N LYS A 279 18.11 -2.36 10.87
CA LYS A 279 19.46 -2.84 11.22
C LYS A 279 19.44 -4.25 11.82
N ALA A 280 18.44 -4.59 12.62
CA ALA A 280 18.28 -5.92 13.19
C ALA A 280 17.87 -6.95 12.12
N ALA A 281 17.01 -6.57 11.17
CA ALA A 281 16.62 -7.40 10.04
C ALA A 281 17.71 -7.55 8.97
N SER A 282 18.65 -6.60 8.88
CA SER A 282 19.84 -6.70 8.01
C SER A 282 21.07 -7.28 8.70
N GLY A 283 21.01 -7.51 10.02
CA GLY A 283 22.12 -7.94 10.84
C GLY A 283 21.93 -9.33 11.45
N HIS A 284 21.91 -10.37 10.61
CA HIS A 284 22.33 -11.73 10.98
C HIS A 284 23.08 -12.37 9.79
N ALA A 285 24.31 -11.88 9.57
CA ALA A 285 25.40 -12.66 9.00
C ALA A 285 26.64 -12.24 9.81
N GLY A 286 27.26 -13.22 10.48
CA GLY A 286 28.35 -13.03 11.44
C GLY A 286 29.65 -12.54 10.83
#